data_AF-A0A833LS62-F1
#
_entry.id   AF-A0A833LS62-F1
#
_cell.length_a   1.000
_cell.length_b   1.000
_cell.length_c   1.000
_cell.angle_alpha   90.00
_cell.angle_beta   90.00
_cell.angle_gamma   90.00
#
_symmetry.space_group_name_H-M   'P 1'
#
loop_
_entity.id
_entity.type
_entity.pdbx_description
1 polymer ?
#
loop_
_entity_poly.entity_id
_entity_poly.type
_entity_poly.pdbx_seq_one_letter_code
_entity_poly.pdbx_strand_id
1 'polypeptide(L)'
;VYETPGFTTYFRQSTVVSEIASLNIGSRPASRKASDRIEDLRAIPWVFSWAQCRLMLPGWFGFGSAVDGYLQANPDGLATLRRMLKSWPFFRTLLSNMDMVLAKTDLAIASRYAELVSDAALRERIFSRIKAEWELTRKHLLAIEEQDELLADNAMLRNSLKLRAPYMDPLNHLQVELLKRYRAGETDERVARGIHLAINGIASGLRNSG
;
A
#
# COMPACT_ATOMS: atom_id res chain seq x y z
N VAL A 1 4.29 -6.24 11.18
CA VAL A 1 3.52 -7.32 10.51
C VAL A 1 3.28 -8.47 11.47
N TYR A 2 4.29 -9.26 11.83
CA TYR A 2 4.11 -10.48 12.64
C TYR A 2 3.83 -10.22 14.13
N GLU A 3 4.53 -9.26 14.73
CA GLU A 3 4.47 -9.00 16.19
C GLU A 3 3.37 -8.02 16.60
N THR A 4 2.49 -7.62 15.67
CA THR A 4 1.43 -6.64 15.95
C THR A 4 0.11 -7.37 16.21
N PRO A 5 -0.40 -7.38 17.45
CA PRO A 5 -1.66 -8.06 17.76
C PRO A 5 -2.81 -7.56 16.88
N GLY A 6 -3.55 -8.51 16.29
CA GLY A 6 -4.69 -8.22 15.41
C GLY A 6 -4.32 -7.75 14.00
N PHE A 7 -3.05 -7.73 13.62
CA PHE A 7 -2.64 -7.30 12.28
C PHE A 7 -3.26 -8.16 11.16
N THR A 8 -3.33 -9.48 11.34
CA THR A 8 -3.99 -10.38 10.38
C THR A 8 -5.46 -10.02 10.18
N THR A 9 -6.19 -9.75 11.27
CA THR A 9 -7.59 -9.31 11.22
C THR A 9 -7.72 -7.98 10.48
N TYR A 10 -6.89 -6.99 10.84
CA TYR A 10 -6.87 -5.70 10.16
C TYR A 10 -6.58 -5.85 8.67
N PHE A 11 -5.56 -6.62 8.29
CA PHE A 11 -5.19 -6.84 6.89
C PHE A 11 -6.33 -7.47 6.09
N ARG A 12 -6.99 -8.50 6.64
CA ARG A 12 -8.11 -9.17 5.95
C ARG A 12 -9.36 -8.28 5.82
N GLN A 13 -9.63 -7.45 6.82
CA GLN A 13 -10.80 -6.55 6.80
C GLN A 13 -10.53 -5.26 6.00
N SER A 14 -9.32 -4.71 6.03
CA SER A 14 -8.98 -3.45 5.33
C SER A 14 -8.55 -3.66 3.87
N THR A 15 -8.39 -4.89 3.41
CA THR A 15 -7.99 -5.17 2.02
C THR A 15 -8.95 -6.14 1.35
N VAL A 16 -8.71 -6.41 0.06
CA VAL A 16 -9.48 -7.35 -0.77
C VAL A 16 -8.96 -8.79 -0.72
N VAL A 17 -8.02 -9.11 0.18
CA VAL A 17 -7.32 -10.42 0.17
C VAL A 17 -8.29 -11.60 0.25
N SER A 18 -9.36 -11.46 1.03
CA SER A 18 -10.40 -12.49 1.19
C SER A 18 -11.16 -12.69 -0.12
N GLU A 19 -11.52 -11.59 -0.79
CA GLU A 19 -12.28 -11.60 -2.03
C GLU A 19 -11.44 -12.08 -3.22
N ILE A 20 -10.12 -11.86 -3.23
CA ILE A 20 -9.23 -12.44 -4.24
C ILE A 20 -9.31 -13.98 -4.20
N ALA A 21 -9.37 -14.55 -3.01
CA ALA A 21 -9.45 -15.99 -2.81
C ALA A 21 -10.86 -16.53 -3.10
N SER A 22 -11.91 -15.91 -2.55
CA SER A 22 -13.28 -16.42 -2.68
C SER A 22 -13.88 -16.23 -4.07
N LEU A 23 -13.50 -15.16 -4.76
CA LEU A 23 -14.01 -14.85 -6.09
C LEU A 23 -13.13 -15.42 -7.22
N ASN A 24 -12.11 -16.23 -6.91
CA ASN A 24 -11.18 -16.81 -7.88
C ASN A 24 -10.51 -15.75 -8.79
N ILE A 25 -10.06 -14.65 -8.18
CA ILE A 25 -9.40 -13.54 -8.89
C ILE A 25 -7.92 -13.90 -9.07
N GLY A 26 -7.67 -14.74 -10.06
CA GLY A 26 -6.34 -15.22 -10.41
C GLY A 26 -6.34 -16.70 -10.77
N SER A 27 -5.38 -17.12 -11.58
CA SER A 27 -5.26 -18.52 -12.01
C SER A 27 -4.71 -19.46 -10.93
N ARG A 28 -4.23 -18.91 -9.81
CA ARG A 28 -3.53 -19.65 -8.75
C ARG A 28 -4.14 -19.34 -7.39
N PRO A 29 -4.15 -20.30 -6.45
CA PRO A 29 -4.65 -20.06 -5.11
C PRO A 29 -3.81 -18.98 -4.40
N ALA A 30 -4.47 -18.12 -3.64
CA ALA A 30 -3.85 -17.00 -2.94
C ALA A 30 -2.90 -17.44 -1.80
N SER A 31 -3.21 -18.57 -1.17
CA SER A 31 -2.43 -19.16 -0.09
C SER A 31 -1.84 -20.51 -0.48
N ARG A 32 -0.75 -20.91 0.17
CA ARG A 32 -0.15 -22.24 0.05
C ARG A 32 -0.91 -23.30 0.87
N LYS A 33 -1.61 -22.88 1.91
CA LYS A 33 -2.40 -23.73 2.82
C LYS A 33 -3.76 -23.09 3.10
N ALA A 34 -4.77 -23.89 3.44
CA ALA A 34 -6.04 -23.39 3.95
C ALA A 34 -5.83 -22.87 5.39
N SER A 35 -5.39 -21.62 5.51
CA SER A 35 -4.95 -20.99 6.75
C SER A 35 -5.10 -19.48 6.64
N ASP A 36 -5.42 -18.84 7.77
CA ASP A 36 -5.53 -17.39 7.82
C ASP A 36 -4.21 -16.66 8.05
N ARG A 37 -3.14 -17.41 8.28
CA ARG A 37 -1.80 -16.88 8.59
C ARG A 37 -1.18 -16.15 7.41
N ILE A 38 -0.47 -15.06 7.70
CA ILE A 38 0.21 -14.25 6.68
C ILE A 38 1.36 -15.05 6.05
N GLU A 39 2.04 -15.90 6.81
CA GLU A 39 3.15 -16.73 6.32
C GLU A 39 2.74 -17.71 5.21
N ASP A 40 1.47 -18.10 5.17
CA ASP A 40 0.94 -19.00 4.15
C ASP A 40 0.53 -18.24 2.86
N LEU A 41 0.40 -16.91 2.93
CA LEU A 41 0.04 -16.05 1.81
C LEU A 41 1.19 -15.93 0.81
N ARG A 42 0.86 -15.98 -0.49
CA ARG A 42 1.84 -15.75 -1.54
C ARG A 42 2.15 -14.26 -1.70
N ALA A 43 3.34 -13.96 -2.22
CA ALA A 43 3.82 -12.59 -2.41
C ALA A 43 2.90 -11.73 -3.31
N ILE A 44 2.35 -12.32 -4.38
CA ILE A 44 1.45 -11.59 -5.30
C ILE A 44 0.18 -11.12 -4.57
N PRO A 45 -0.63 -12.01 -3.93
CA PRO A 45 -1.77 -11.58 -3.12
C PRO A 45 -1.43 -10.58 -2.02
N TRP A 46 -0.25 -10.71 -1.38
CA TRP A 46 0.22 -9.77 -0.38
C TRP A 46 0.37 -8.35 -0.94
N VAL A 47 1.21 -8.18 -1.97
CA VAL A 47 1.47 -6.87 -2.59
C VAL A 47 0.21 -6.31 -3.23
N PHE A 48 -0.53 -7.15 -3.96
CA PHE A 48 -1.72 -6.76 -4.69
C PHE A 48 -2.83 -6.25 -3.75
N SER A 49 -3.03 -6.87 -2.58
CA SER A 49 -4.05 -6.44 -1.61
C SER A 49 -3.76 -5.05 -1.04
N TRP A 50 -2.49 -4.73 -0.76
CA TRP A 50 -2.09 -3.39 -0.31
C TRP A 50 -2.14 -2.35 -1.43
N ALA A 51 -1.93 -2.76 -2.68
CA ALA A 51 -2.06 -1.88 -3.82
C ALA A 51 -3.51 -1.47 -4.06
N GLN A 52 -4.45 -2.42 -3.95
CA GLN A 52 -5.89 -2.17 -4.12
C GLN A 52 -6.43 -1.13 -3.14
N CYS A 53 -6.02 -1.17 -1.87
CA CYS A 53 -6.38 -0.18 -0.85
C CYS A 53 -5.50 1.08 -0.82
N ARG A 54 -4.68 1.29 -1.86
CA ARG A 54 -3.84 2.49 -2.04
C ARG A 54 -2.81 2.74 -0.94
N LEU A 55 -2.38 1.70 -0.22
CA LEU A 55 -1.32 1.82 0.79
C LEU A 55 0.05 1.43 0.26
N MET A 56 0.14 0.48 -0.67
CA MET A 56 1.43 -0.02 -1.18
C MET A 56 2.43 -0.43 -0.08
N LEU A 57 1.91 -0.83 1.08
CA LEU A 57 2.64 -1.00 2.34
C LEU A 57 3.99 -1.73 2.20
N PRO A 58 4.10 -2.84 1.42
CA PRO A 58 5.37 -3.59 1.33
C PRO A 58 6.51 -2.85 0.65
N GLY A 59 6.22 -1.79 -0.11
CA GLY A 59 7.23 -1.05 -0.87
C GLY A 59 7.94 0.07 -0.10
N TRP A 60 7.52 0.37 1.13
CA TRP A 60 8.09 1.49 1.90
C TRP A 60 8.07 1.32 3.42
N PHE A 61 7.18 0.48 3.98
CA PHE A 61 7.00 0.41 5.42
C PHE A 61 8.27 -0.05 6.16
N GLY A 62 8.73 0.75 7.11
CA GLY A 62 9.93 0.50 7.91
C GLY A 62 11.14 1.33 7.48
N PHE A 63 11.15 1.90 6.26
CA PHE A 63 12.25 2.74 5.81
C PHE A 63 12.37 4.02 6.63
N GLY A 64 11.25 4.70 6.90
CA GLY A 64 11.22 5.91 7.73
C GLY A 64 11.81 5.66 9.11
N SER A 65 11.32 4.63 9.80
CA SER A 65 11.85 4.22 11.10
C SER A 65 13.34 3.86 11.08
N ALA A 66 13.80 3.15 10.03
CA ALA A 66 15.20 2.76 9.90
C ALA A 66 16.13 3.96 9.68
N VAL A 67 15.74 4.89 8.80
CA VAL A 67 16.51 6.12 8.58
C VAL A 67 16.49 7.00 9.82
N ASP A 68 15.35 7.15 10.49
CA ASP A 68 15.26 7.95 11.71
C ASP A 68 16.20 7.44 12.79
N GLY A 69 16.19 6.14 13.08
CA GLY A 69 17.10 5.51 14.03
C GLY A 69 18.57 5.65 13.63
N TYR A 70 18.89 5.52 12.34
CA TYR A 70 20.25 5.74 11.85
C TYR A 70 20.73 7.18 12.05
N LEU A 71 19.88 8.17 11.77
CA LEU A 71 20.22 9.59 11.94
C LEU A 71 20.36 9.99 13.41
N GLN A 72 19.56 9.41 14.31
CA GLN A 72 19.71 9.63 15.75
C GLN A 72 21.06 9.11 16.28
N ALA A 73 21.55 7.99 15.74
CA ALA A 73 22.83 7.40 16.15
C ALA A 73 24.05 8.01 15.43
N ASN A 74 23.85 8.75 14.32
CA ASN A 74 24.92 9.22 13.46
C ASN A 74 24.70 10.68 13.05
N PRO A 75 25.40 11.66 13.68
CA PRO A 75 25.25 13.08 13.37
C PRO A 75 25.48 13.43 11.89
N ASP A 76 26.44 12.77 11.23
CA ASP A 76 26.73 12.92 9.78
C ASP A 76 25.96 11.93 8.89
N GLY A 77 24.93 11.28 9.43
CA GLY A 77 24.20 10.21 8.77
C GLY A 77 23.54 10.69 7.47
N LEU A 78 22.92 11.86 7.47
CA LEU A 78 22.25 12.41 6.29
C LEU A 78 23.23 12.69 5.15
N ALA A 79 24.38 13.29 5.46
CA ALA A 79 25.45 13.53 4.48
C ALA A 79 25.94 12.21 3.88
N THR A 80 26.02 11.16 4.69
CA THR A 80 26.39 9.81 4.24
C THR A 80 25.35 9.22 3.28
N LEU A 81 24.06 9.28 3.61
CA LEU A 81 22.98 8.80 2.75
C LEU A 81 22.94 9.55 1.41
N ARG A 82 23.15 10.88 1.43
CA ARG A 82 23.27 11.69 0.21
C ARG A 82 24.47 11.30 -0.65
N ARG A 83 25.62 10.99 -0.03
CA ARG A 83 26.78 10.45 -0.78
C ARG A 83 26.46 9.09 -1.40
N MET A 84 25.78 8.20 -0.67
CA MET A 84 25.34 6.91 -1.21
C MET A 84 24.42 7.10 -2.42
N LEU A 85 23.47 8.04 -2.37
CA LEU A 85 22.60 8.34 -3.50
C LEU A 85 23.39 8.78 -4.75
N LYS A 86 24.43 9.60 -4.56
CA LYS A 86 25.28 10.11 -5.64
C LYS A 86 26.22 9.05 -6.21
N SER A 87 26.79 8.19 -5.37
CA SER A 87 27.89 7.30 -5.74
C SER A 87 27.53 5.82 -5.85
N TRP A 88 26.36 5.39 -5.37
CA TRP A 88 25.96 3.99 -5.33
C TRP A 88 24.68 3.73 -6.16
N PRO A 89 24.81 3.19 -7.40
CA PRO A 89 23.66 2.97 -8.28
C PRO A 89 22.55 2.10 -7.68
N PHE A 90 22.90 1.10 -6.87
CA PHE A 90 21.92 0.27 -6.18
C PHE A 90 21.03 1.10 -5.23
N PHE A 91 21.65 1.94 -4.40
CA PHE A 91 20.92 2.77 -3.44
C PHE A 91 20.03 3.79 -4.15
N ARG A 92 20.52 4.40 -5.24
CA ARG A 92 19.72 5.28 -6.10
C ARG A 92 18.49 4.59 -6.66
N THR A 93 18.65 3.41 -7.26
CA THR A 93 17.53 2.64 -7.81
C THR A 93 16.53 2.23 -6.73
N LEU A 94 17.02 1.87 -5.55
CA LEU A 94 16.17 1.51 -4.41
C LEU A 94 15.31 2.70 -3.95
N LEU A 95 15.89 3.89 -3.80
CA LEU A 95 15.14 5.09 -3.42
C LEU A 95 14.17 5.53 -4.53
N SER A 96 14.61 5.54 -5.79
CA SER A 96 13.75 5.90 -6.93
C SER A 96 12.53 4.98 -7.08
N ASN A 97 12.69 3.67 -6.84
CA ASN A 97 11.57 2.74 -6.82
C ASN A 97 10.59 3.03 -5.67
N MET A 98 11.12 3.34 -4.49
CA MET A 98 10.31 3.68 -3.32
C MET A 98 9.59 5.01 -3.47
N ASP A 99 10.23 6.04 -4.04
CA ASP A 99 9.62 7.32 -4.40
C ASP A 99 8.39 7.11 -5.29
N MET A 100 8.54 6.32 -6.37
CA MET A 100 7.43 5.95 -7.24
C MET A 100 6.29 5.23 -6.50
N VAL A 101 6.62 4.31 -5.59
CA VAL A 101 5.61 3.54 -4.86
C VAL A 101 4.88 4.43 -3.84
N LEU A 102 5.61 5.28 -3.11
CA LEU A 102 5.03 6.27 -2.20
C LEU A 102 4.11 7.24 -2.94
N ALA A 103 4.50 7.70 -4.14
CA ALA A 103 3.69 8.60 -4.95
C ALA A 103 2.35 8.01 -5.41
N LYS A 104 2.17 6.68 -5.34
CA LYS A 104 0.90 5.99 -5.65
C LYS A 104 0.00 5.81 -4.44
N THR A 105 0.54 6.05 -3.23
CA THR A 105 -0.18 5.92 -1.97
C THR A 105 -1.20 7.06 -1.84
N ASP A 106 -2.40 6.72 -1.40
CA ASP A 106 -3.45 7.68 -1.08
C ASP A 106 -4.02 7.36 0.29
N LEU A 107 -3.62 8.15 1.30
CA LEU A 107 -4.04 7.96 2.69
C LEU A 107 -5.53 8.27 2.89
N ALA A 108 -6.14 9.13 2.06
CA ALA A 108 -7.56 9.44 2.16
C ALA A 108 -8.39 8.25 1.69
N ILE A 109 -8.05 7.65 0.56
CA ILE A 109 -8.68 6.40 0.09
C ILE A 109 -8.40 5.27 1.07
N ALA A 110 -7.15 5.08 1.49
CA ALA A 110 -6.78 4.03 2.44
C ALA A 110 -7.59 4.10 3.74
N SER A 111 -7.92 5.32 4.22
CA SER A 111 -8.77 5.49 5.41
C SER A 111 -10.17 4.90 5.22
N ARG A 112 -10.75 4.98 4.01
CA ARG A 112 -12.07 4.38 3.70
C ARG A 112 -12.04 2.86 3.69
N TYR A 113 -10.92 2.28 3.29
CA TYR A 113 -10.69 0.84 3.42
C TYR A 113 -10.48 0.44 4.87
N ALA A 114 -9.75 1.24 5.66
CA ALA A 114 -9.60 1.01 7.08
C ALA A 114 -10.96 1.02 7.80
N GLU A 115 -11.92 1.84 7.37
CA GLU A 115 -13.30 1.85 7.91
C GLU A 115 -14.04 0.52 7.74
N LEU A 116 -13.61 -0.40 6.85
CA LEU A 116 -14.15 -1.76 6.76
C LEU A 116 -13.80 -2.64 7.95
N VAL A 117 -12.80 -2.23 8.75
CA VAL A 117 -12.41 -2.93 9.97
C VAL A 117 -13.47 -2.64 11.05
N SER A 118 -14.18 -3.69 11.44
CA SER A 118 -15.28 -3.66 12.41
C SER A 118 -14.85 -3.18 13.81
N ASP A 119 -13.67 -3.59 14.26
CA ASP A 119 -13.07 -3.14 15.51
C ASP A 119 -12.40 -1.77 15.31
N ALA A 120 -13.06 -0.73 15.82
CA ALA A 120 -12.59 0.66 15.72
C ALA A 120 -11.26 0.90 16.45
N ALA A 121 -11.00 0.22 17.57
CA ALA A 121 -9.76 0.39 18.33
C ALA A 121 -8.59 -0.29 17.62
N LEU A 122 -8.82 -1.48 17.05
CA LEU A 122 -7.85 -2.16 16.19
C LEU A 122 -7.52 -1.31 14.95
N ARG A 123 -8.56 -0.79 14.28
CA ARG A 123 -8.44 0.11 13.12
C ARG A 123 -7.55 1.30 13.45
N GLU A 124 -7.90 2.04 14.49
CA GLU A 124 -7.18 3.26 14.88
C GLU A 124 -5.72 2.95 15.21
N ARG A 125 -5.47 1.91 16.03
CA ARG A 125 -4.13 1.52 16.44
C ARG A 125 -3.22 1.16 15.25
N ILE A 126 -3.73 0.47 14.24
CA ILE A 126 -2.90 0.02 13.12
C ILE A 126 -2.80 1.11 12.05
N PHE A 127 -3.92 1.74 11.68
CA PHE A 127 -3.91 2.75 10.62
C PHE A 127 -3.11 4.00 11.01
N SER A 128 -3.19 4.45 12.27
CA SER A 128 -2.37 5.56 12.76
C SER A 128 -0.87 5.27 12.67
N ARG A 129 -0.43 4.04 12.98
CA ARG A 129 0.96 3.60 12.83
C ARG A 129 1.41 3.56 11.37
N ILE A 130 0.56 3.08 10.48
CA ILE A 130 0.82 3.08 9.04
C ILE A 130 0.97 4.51 8.53
N LYS A 131 0.05 5.40 8.91
CA LYS A 131 0.10 6.83 8.54
C LYS A 131 1.37 7.51 9.06
N ALA A 132 1.71 7.30 10.33
CA ALA A 132 2.91 7.88 10.93
C ALA A 132 4.19 7.40 10.22
N GLU A 133 4.28 6.11 9.91
CA GLU A 133 5.42 5.57 9.16
C GLU A 133 5.48 6.12 7.73
N TRP A 134 4.34 6.34 7.07
CA TRP A 134 4.29 6.93 5.73
C TRP A 134 4.84 8.36 5.73
N GLU A 135 4.40 9.19 6.67
CA GLU A 135 4.89 10.57 6.81
C GLU A 135 6.38 10.61 7.13
N LEU A 136 6.85 9.74 8.03
CA LEU A 136 8.25 9.62 8.40
C LEU A 136 9.11 9.17 7.22
N THR A 137 8.63 8.17 6.46
CA THR A 137 9.28 7.66 5.25
C THR A 137 9.39 8.76 4.20
N ARG A 138 8.28 9.46 3.90
CA ARG A 138 8.25 10.58 2.94
C ARG A 138 9.22 11.68 3.33
N LYS A 139 9.21 12.11 4.60
CA LYS A 139 10.10 13.14 5.13
C LYS A 139 11.57 12.77 4.88
N HIS A 140 11.96 11.57 5.28
CA HIS A 140 13.36 11.13 5.19
C HIS A 140 13.80 10.89 3.75
N LEU A 141 12.94 10.30 2.92
CA LEU A 141 13.22 10.10 1.49
C LEU A 141 13.52 11.43 0.79
N LEU A 142 12.62 12.40 0.92
CA LEU A 142 12.77 13.74 0.32
C LEU A 142 14.03 14.47 0.82
N ALA A 143 14.36 14.32 2.12
CA ALA A 143 15.58 14.88 2.68
C ALA A 143 16.86 14.25 2.11
N ILE A 144 16.85 12.95 1.81
CA ILE A 144 17.97 12.24 1.19
C ILE A 144 18.09 12.60 -0.29
N GLU A 145 16.95 12.69 -1.00
CA GLU A 145 16.90 13.02 -2.43
C GLU A 145 17.13 14.50 -2.74
N GLU A 146 17.08 15.35 -1.71
CA GLU A 146 17.18 16.81 -1.86
C GLU A 146 16.02 17.37 -2.72
N GLN A 147 14.80 16.88 -2.49
CA GLN A 147 13.57 17.23 -3.23
C GLN A 147 12.45 17.71 -2.28
N ASP A 148 11.52 18.53 -2.80
CA ASP A 148 10.37 19.04 -2.03
C ASP A 148 9.09 18.19 -2.21
N GLU A 149 9.00 17.45 -3.30
CA GLU A 149 7.85 16.61 -3.65
C GLU A 149 8.31 15.28 -4.25
N LEU A 150 7.49 14.24 -4.08
CA LEU A 150 7.74 12.93 -4.67
C LEU A 150 7.75 13.05 -6.20
N LEU A 151 8.57 12.24 -6.87
CA LEU A 151 8.76 12.24 -8.32
C LEU A 151 9.21 13.61 -8.88
N ALA A 152 10.02 14.39 -8.16
CA ALA A 152 10.51 15.68 -8.67
C ALA A 152 11.40 15.52 -9.92
N ASP A 153 12.13 14.40 -10.01
CA ASP A 153 12.98 14.04 -11.14
C ASP A 153 12.23 13.34 -12.29
N ASN A 154 10.94 13.01 -12.10
CA ASN A 154 10.13 12.29 -13.07
C ASN A 154 8.73 12.91 -13.26
N ALA A 155 8.71 14.14 -13.76
CA ALA A 155 7.49 14.90 -14.01
C ALA A 155 6.50 14.18 -14.95
N MET A 156 7.00 13.40 -15.92
CA MET A 156 6.15 12.60 -16.82
C MET A 156 5.34 11.55 -16.04
N LEU A 157 5.99 10.79 -15.17
CA LEU A 157 5.31 9.80 -14.33
C LEU A 157 4.36 10.47 -13.35
N ARG A 158 4.78 11.56 -12.71
CA ARG A 158 3.94 12.34 -11.79
C ARG A 158 2.65 12.82 -12.46
N ASN A 159 2.76 13.41 -13.65
CA ASN A 159 1.59 13.87 -14.41
C ASN A 159 0.72 12.69 -14.86
N SER A 160 1.32 11.58 -15.28
CA SER A 160 0.60 10.36 -15.63
C SER A 160 -0.20 9.79 -14.45
N LEU A 161 0.33 9.84 -13.23
CA LEU A 161 -0.39 9.42 -12.03
C LEU A 161 -1.55 10.37 -11.71
N LYS A 162 -1.32 11.69 -11.78
CA LYS A 162 -2.37 12.71 -11.58
C LYS A 162 -3.53 12.55 -12.56
N LEU A 163 -3.25 12.24 -13.83
CA LEU A 163 -4.29 12.02 -14.84
C LEU A 163 -5.09 10.73 -14.62
N ARG A 164 -4.50 9.72 -13.97
CA ARG A 164 -5.17 8.44 -13.70
C ARG A 164 -6.02 8.48 -12.43
N ALA A 165 -5.68 9.31 -11.45
CA ALA A 165 -6.38 9.36 -10.16
C ALA A 165 -7.90 9.56 -10.30
N PRO A 166 -8.43 10.53 -11.09
CA PRO A 166 -9.87 10.73 -11.23
C PRO A 166 -10.66 9.52 -11.76
N TYR A 167 -10.00 8.58 -12.43
CA TYR A 167 -10.61 7.35 -12.91
C TYR A 167 -10.48 6.19 -11.92
N MET A 168 -9.47 6.21 -11.05
CA MET A 168 -9.26 5.18 -10.03
C MET A 168 -10.06 5.45 -8.77
N ASP A 169 -10.13 6.71 -8.32
CA ASP A 169 -10.72 7.06 -7.04
C ASP A 169 -12.20 6.63 -6.95
N PRO A 170 -13.05 6.82 -7.99
CA PRO A 170 -14.41 6.31 -7.98
C PRO A 170 -14.48 4.78 -7.90
N LEU A 171 -13.54 4.07 -8.53
CA LEU A 171 -13.47 2.60 -8.46
C LEU A 171 -13.08 2.14 -7.06
N ASN A 172 -12.18 2.86 -6.38
CA ASN A 172 -11.83 2.60 -5.00
C ASN A 172 -13.02 2.81 -4.05
N HIS A 173 -13.77 3.91 -4.20
CA HIS A 173 -14.98 4.14 -3.41
C HIS A 173 -16.07 3.09 -3.68
N LEU A 174 -16.29 2.74 -4.95
CA LEU A 174 -17.21 1.68 -5.34
C LEU A 174 -16.77 0.34 -4.74
N GLN A 175 -15.48 0.00 -4.79
CA GLN A 175 -14.96 -1.24 -4.23
C GLN A 175 -15.23 -1.30 -2.72
N VAL A 176 -14.99 -0.22 -1.96
CA VAL A 176 -15.29 -0.16 -0.53
C VAL A 176 -16.77 -0.47 -0.26
N GLU A 177 -17.69 0.16 -0.99
CA GLU A 177 -19.13 -0.07 -0.81
C GLU A 177 -19.55 -1.51 -1.16
N LEU A 178 -19.05 -2.04 -2.28
CA LEU A 178 -19.37 -3.41 -2.68
C LEU A 178 -18.78 -4.45 -1.72
N LEU A 179 -17.60 -4.19 -1.15
CA LEU A 179 -17.03 -5.03 -0.09
C LEU A 179 -17.90 -5.03 1.16
N LYS A 180 -18.42 -3.87 1.59
CA LYS A 180 -19.33 -3.78 2.74
C LYS A 180 -20.57 -4.65 2.52
N ARG A 181 -21.22 -4.50 1.37
CA ARG A 181 -22.41 -5.27 0.97
C ARG A 181 -22.17 -6.77 0.91
N TYR A 182 -21.11 -7.16 0.20
CA TYR A 182 -20.74 -8.56 0.04
C TYR A 182 -20.47 -9.23 1.40
N ARG A 183 -19.73 -8.56 2.30
CA ARG A 183 -19.43 -9.06 3.64
C ARG A 183 -20.62 -9.06 4.59
N ALA A 184 -21.63 -8.23 4.32
CA ALA A 184 -22.92 -8.26 5.02
C ALA A 184 -23.83 -9.41 4.55
N GLY A 185 -23.41 -10.19 3.54
CA GLY A 185 -24.15 -11.35 3.04
C GLY A 185 -25.04 -11.07 1.84
N GLU A 186 -24.88 -9.93 1.16
CA GLU A 186 -25.62 -9.67 -0.08
C GLU A 186 -25.20 -10.65 -1.18
N THR A 187 -26.17 -11.39 -1.73
CA THR A 187 -25.94 -12.49 -2.68
C THR A 187 -26.17 -12.11 -4.14
N ASP A 188 -26.45 -10.83 -4.44
CA ASP A 188 -26.63 -10.37 -5.82
C ASP A 188 -25.31 -10.51 -6.60
N GLU A 189 -25.34 -11.28 -7.69
CA GLU A 189 -24.17 -11.53 -8.55
C GLU A 189 -23.52 -10.24 -9.07
N ARG A 190 -24.29 -9.15 -9.18
CA ARG A 190 -23.78 -7.83 -9.60
C ARG A 190 -22.81 -7.25 -8.57
N VAL A 191 -22.94 -7.58 -7.29
CA VAL A 191 -22.01 -7.15 -6.25
C VAL A 191 -20.66 -7.82 -6.46
N ALA A 192 -20.63 -9.15 -6.56
CA ALA A 192 -19.42 -9.91 -6.83
C ALA A 192 -18.76 -9.46 -8.15
N ARG A 193 -19.54 -9.34 -9.22
CA ARG A 193 -19.05 -8.84 -10.52
C ARG A 193 -18.50 -7.41 -10.42
N GLY A 194 -19.15 -6.54 -9.65
CA GLY A 194 -18.67 -5.18 -9.42
C GLY A 194 -17.32 -5.16 -8.71
N ILE A 195 -17.13 -6.01 -7.70
CA ILE A 195 -15.83 -6.16 -6.99
C ILE A 195 -14.75 -6.58 -7.98
N HIS A 196 -15.02 -7.56 -8.85
CA HIS A 196 -14.09 -7.98 -9.90
C HIS A 196 -13.69 -6.85 -10.83
N LEU A 197 -14.68 -6.10 -11.35
CA LEU A 197 -14.43 -5.00 -12.27
C LEU A 197 -13.62 -3.88 -11.60
N ALA A 198 -13.94 -3.55 -10.35
CA ALA A 198 -13.18 -2.56 -9.59
C ALA A 198 -11.74 -3.02 -9.34
N ILE A 199 -11.53 -4.29 -8.95
CA ILE A 199 -10.19 -4.86 -8.76
C ILE A 199 -9.35 -4.75 -10.03
N ASN A 200 -9.91 -5.15 -11.17
CA ASN A 200 -9.22 -5.09 -12.46
C ASN A 200 -8.95 -3.65 -12.91
N GLY A 201 -9.91 -2.74 -12.70
CA GLY A 201 -9.77 -1.34 -13.06
C GLY A 201 -8.69 -0.62 -12.23
N ILE A 202 -8.68 -0.83 -10.91
CA ILE A 202 -7.65 -0.28 -10.02
C ILE A 202 -6.27 -0.84 -10.37
N ALA A 203 -6.16 -2.16 -10.59
CA ALA A 203 -4.90 -2.79 -10.97
C ALA A 203 -4.35 -2.21 -12.29
N SER A 204 -5.22 -2.05 -13.29
CA SER A 204 -4.85 -1.45 -14.59
C SER A 204 -4.39 0.00 -14.47
N GLY A 205 -5.04 0.77 -13.59
CA GLY A 205 -4.68 2.16 -13.30
C GLY A 205 -3.34 2.29 -12.58
N LEU A 206 -3.05 1.41 -11.62
CA LEU A 206 -1.82 1.45 -10.84
C LEU A 206 -0.58 0.98 -11.62
N ARG A 207 -0.75 0.00 -12.52
CA ARG A 207 0.34 -0.72 -13.19
C ARG A 207 1.29 -1.37 -12.16
N ASN A 208 2.59 -1.09 -12.20
CA ASN A 208 3.56 -1.60 -11.23
C ASN A 208 3.31 -0.98 -9.85
N SER A 209 3.39 -1.75 -8.76
CA SER A 209 3.08 -1.27 -7.40
C SER A 209 4.06 -1.75 -6.32
N GLY A 210 5.08 -2.50 -6.72
CA GLY A 210 6.09 -3.12 -5.88
C GLY A 210 6.74 -4.28 -6.60
#